data_AF-A0A958DBW3-F1
#
_entry.id   AF-A0A958DBW3-F1
#
_cell.length_a   1.000
_cell.length_b   1.000
_cell.length_c   1.000
_cell.angle_alpha   90.00
_cell.angle_beta   90.00
_cell.angle_gamma   90.00
#
_symmetry.space_group_name_H-M   'P 1'
#
loop_
_entity.id
_entity.type
_entity.pdbx_description
1 polymer ?
#
loop_
_entity_poly.entity_id
_entity_poly.type
_entity_poly.pdbx_seq_one_letter_code
_entity_poly.pdbx_strand_id
1 'polypeptide(L)'
;EQTIQLEHLGDKWLIIGGDEAQISSIPASTVVPSAAATVPSDSASATGAAVEMLSSSLKSAPALIKVVSREALTWPDGCLGVKQPGIQCTPGETPGFRIILEAGGQRYEYHTDSTGLLVLQVRSS
;
A
#
# COMPACT_ATOMS: atom_id res chain seq x y z
N GLU A 1 35.55 13.78 -46.85
CA GLU A 1 36.80 13.73 -46.08
C GLU A 1 36.68 14.70 -44.91
N GLN A 2 36.48 14.19 -43.69
CA GLN A 2 36.67 14.95 -42.45
C GLN A 2 37.33 14.01 -41.44
N THR A 3 38.57 14.35 -41.11
CA THR A 3 39.51 13.60 -40.29
C THR A 3 39.06 13.60 -38.83
N ILE A 4 38.69 12.43 -38.30
CA ILE A 4 38.31 12.27 -36.89
C ILE A 4 39.61 12.03 -36.10
N GLN A 5 40.08 13.06 -35.38
CA GLN A 5 41.14 12.93 -34.38
C GLN A 5 40.55 12.24 -33.14
N LEU A 6 41.15 11.12 -32.72
CA LEU A 6 40.82 10.44 -31.47
C LEU A 6 41.63 11.06 -30.34
N GLU A 7 40.97 11.70 -29.39
CA GLU A 7 41.54 12.05 -28.08
C GLU A 7 40.83 11.26 -26.96
N HIS A 8 41.64 10.59 -26.14
CA HIS A 8 41.22 9.58 -25.16
C HIS A 8 41.36 10.14 -23.75
N LEU A 9 40.25 10.50 -23.10
CA LEU A 9 40.20 10.86 -21.67
C LEU A 9 38.92 10.29 -21.05
N GLY A 10 39.05 9.19 -20.29
CA GLY A 10 38.06 8.74 -19.31
C GLY A 10 36.79 8.04 -19.83
N ASP A 11 36.42 6.96 -19.14
CA ASP A 11 35.05 6.45 -18.91
C ASP A 11 34.06 6.31 -20.09
N LYS A 12 34.55 5.74 -21.18
CA LYS A 12 33.86 4.84 -22.13
C LYS A 12 32.36 5.08 -22.45
N TRP A 13 32.21 5.61 -23.66
CA TRP A 13 31.06 5.66 -24.58
C TRP A 13 30.23 4.37 -24.72
N LEU A 14 28.89 4.48 -24.84
CA LEU A 14 28.12 3.53 -25.65
C LEU A 14 26.88 4.13 -26.35
N ILE A 15 26.72 3.64 -27.59
CA ILE A 15 25.92 4.01 -28.75
C ILE A 15 24.41 3.73 -28.60
N ILE A 16 23.57 4.55 -29.25
CA ILE A 16 22.12 4.34 -29.38
C ILE A 16 21.79 3.78 -30.77
N GLY A 17 21.15 2.61 -30.82
CA GLY A 17 20.28 2.16 -31.93
C GLY A 17 20.85 1.12 -32.91
N GLY A 18 20.09 0.03 -33.10
CA GLY A 18 20.12 -0.78 -34.33
C GLY A 18 20.26 -2.30 -34.17
N ASP A 19 19.14 -2.94 -33.80
CA ASP A 19 18.68 -4.32 -34.10
C ASP A 19 19.55 -5.58 -33.86
N GLU A 20 18.83 -6.68 -33.58
CA GLU A 20 19.20 -8.10 -33.70
C GLU A 20 20.43 -8.67 -32.95
N ALA A 21 20.25 -8.90 -31.64
CA ALA A 21 20.93 -9.99 -30.94
C ALA A 21 19.91 -10.90 -30.23
N GLN A 22 19.71 -12.07 -30.82
CA GLN A 22 18.96 -13.21 -30.30
C GLN A 22 19.48 -13.63 -28.91
N ILE A 23 18.67 -13.46 -27.86
CA ILE A 23 18.86 -14.18 -26.60
C ILE A 23 17.66 -15.09 -26.37
N SER A 24 17.82 -16.35 -26.77
CA SER A 24 16.98 -17.46 -26.37
C SER A 24 17.22 -17.80 -24.90
N SER A 25 16.66 -17.04 -23.94
CA SER A 25 16.47 -17.48 -22.54
C SER A 25 15.77 -16.41 -21.68
N ILE A 26 14.45 -16.52 -21.47
CA ILE A 26 13.70 -16.25 -20.21
C ILE A 26 12.18 -16.28 -20.48
N PRO A 27 11.36 -17.09 -19.79
CA PRO A 27 9.95 -16.74 -19.65
C PRO A 27 9.90 -15.42 -18.87
N ALA A 28 9.12 -14.45 -19.34
CA ALA A 28 8.95 -13.15 -18.70
C ALA A 28 8.18 -13.25 -17.36
N SER A 29 8.68 -14.02 -16.40
CA SER A 29 8.42 -13.87 -14.98
C SER A 29 9.36 -12.81 -14.41
N THR A 30 9.28 -11.60 -14.96
CA THR A 30 9.86 -10.41 -14.32
C THR A 30 8.99 -9.21 -14.67
N VAL A 31 7.71 -9.29 -14.30
CA VAL A 31 6.99 -8.08 -13.91
C VAL A 31 7.37 -7.78 -12.46
N VAL A 32 8.44 -6.98 -12.32
CA VAL A 32 8.67 -5.99 -11.25
C VAL A 32 8.20 -6.31 -9.82
N PRO A 33 9.09 -6.48 -8.82
CA PRO A 33 8.80 -6.00 -7.48
C PRO A 33 9.15 -4.50 -7.41
N SER A 34 8.47 -3.67 -8.20
CA SER A 34 8.53 -2.20 -8.09
C SER A 34 7.19 -1.66 -7.59
N ALA A 35 6.73 -2.23 -6.48
CA ALA A 35 5.67 -1.67 -5.65
C ALA A 35 6.24 -1.30 -4.27
N ALA A 36 7.45 -0.73 -4.23
CA ALA A 36 7.88 0.02 -3.07
C ALA A 36 7.21 1.40 -3.13
N ALA A 37 6.14 1.56 -2.35
CA ALA A 37 5.83 2.80 -1.64
C ALA A 37 5.57 4.08 -2.47
N THR A 38 4.44 4.15 -3.16
CA THR A 38 3.61 5.36 -3.05
C THR A 38 2.32 4.96 -2.38
N VAL A 39 2.46 4.55 -1.13
CA VAL A 39 1.33 4.58 -0.25
C VAL A 39 1.20 6.02 0.25
N PRO A 40 0.04 6.68 0.09
CA PRO A 40 -0.10 8.05 0.56
C PRO A 40 0.24 8.07 2.06
N SER A 41 0.98 9.08 2.52
CA SER A 41 1.37 9.23 3.93
C SER A 41 0.17 9.08 4.88
N ASP A 42 -1.02 9.47 4.41
CA ASP A 42 -2.30 9.31 5.09
C ASP A 42 -2.62 7.85 5.42
N SER A 43 -2.29 6.91 4.53
CA SER A 43 -2.50 5.49 4.78
C SER A 43 -1.55 4.92 5.84
N ALA A 44 -0.35 5.49 6.00
CA ALA A 44 0.54 5.12 7.10
C ALA A 44 -0.02 5.62 8.44
N SER A 45 -0.54 6.86 8.47
CA SER A 45 -1.26 7.41 9.63
C SER A 45 -2.47 6.56 10.00
N ALA A 46 -3.30 6.20 9.01
CA ALA A 46 -4.50 5.40 9.21
C ALA A 46 -4.20 3.97 9.69
N THR A 47 -3.10 3.37 9.19
CA THR A 47 -2.61 2.08 9.67
C THR A 47 -2.12 2.18 11.11
N GLY A 48 -1.39 3.23 11.47
CA GLY A 48 -0.95 3.49 12.83
C GLY A 48 -2.14 3.62 13.79
N ALA A 49 -3.15 4.40 13.43
CA ALA A 49 -4.37 4.57 14.22
C ALA A 49 -5.13 3.25 14.43
N ALA A 50 -5.22 2.39 13.40
CA ALA A 50 -5.82 1.07 13.52
C ALA A 50 -5.03 0.14 14.45
N VAL A 51 -3.69 0.15 14.36
CA VAL A 51 -2.82 -0.62 15.25
C VAL A 51 -2.95 -0.15 16.70
N GLU A 52 -2.93 1.15 16.95
CA GLU A 52 -3.11 1.74 18.28
C GLU A 52 -4.46 1.35 18.89
N MET A 53 -5.53 1.42 18.10
CA MET A 53 -6.87 1.01 18.53
C MET A 53 -6.94 -0.48 18.90
N LEU A 54 -6.39 -1.35 18.05
CA LEU A 54 -6.34 -2.79 18.31
C LEU A 54 -5.47 -3.11 19.54
N SER A 55 -4.31 -2.46 19.67
CA SER A 55 -3.40 -2.62 20.80
C SER A 55 -4.09 -2.27 22.12
N SER A 56 -4.86 -1.18 22.13
CA SER A 56 -5.64 -0.73 23.29
C SER A 56 -6.78 -1.68 23.59
N SER A 57 -7.45 -2.21 22.56
CA SER A 57 -8.55 -3.19 22.74
C SER A 57 -8.05 -4.53 23.28
N LEU A 58 -6.87 -4.99 22.85
CA LEU A 58 -6.29 -6.27 23.25
C LEU A 58 -5.36 -6.17 24.46
N LYS A 59 -5.03 -4.94 24.90
CA LYS A 59 -3.97 -4.67 25.89
C LYS A 59 -2.64 -5.32 25.51
N SER A 60 -2.33 -5.34 24.22
CA SER A 60 -1.10 -5.91 23.66
C SER A 60 -0.18 -4.82 23.15
N ALA A 61 1.11 -5.13 23.01
CA ALA A 61 2.05 -4.17 22.41
C ALA A 61 1.76 -4.03 20.91
N PRO A 62 1.82 -2.81 20.33
CA PRO A 62 1.62 -2.59 18.90
C PRO A 62 2.63 -3.36 18.06
N ALA A 63 3.81 -3.68 18.60
CA ALA A 63 4.82 -4.53 17.97
C ALA A 63 4.38 -5.99 17.75
N LEU A 64 3.36 -6.47 18.47
CA LEU A 64 2.78 -7.81 18.27
C LEU A 64 1.67 -7.82 17.21
N ILE A 65 1.29 -6.65 16.70
CA ILE A 65 0.25 -6.49 15.70
C ILE A 65 0.92 -6.39 14.33
N LYS A 66 0.57 -7.32 13.45
CA LYS A 66 1.08 -7.35 12.09
C LYS A 66 0.05 -6.77 11.13
N VAL A 67 0.48 -5.86 10.27
CA VAL A 67 -0.35 -5.39 9.15
C VAL A 67 -0.30 -6.46 8.05
N VAL A 68 -1.44 -7.07 7.76
CA VAL A 68 -1.58 -8.12 6.74
C VAL A 68 -1.89 -7.51 5.38
N SER A 69 -2.85 -6.59 5.31
CA SER A 69 -3.25 -5.90 4.08
C SER A 69 -3.67 -4.46 4.37
N ARG A 70 -3.53 -3.63 3.35
CA ARG A 70 -3.95 -2.24 3.30
C ARG A 70 -4.46 -1.96 1.89
N GLU A 71 -5.73 -1.63 1.77
CA GLU A 71 -6.39 -1.40 0.49
C GLU A 71 -7.07 -0.05 0.54
N ALA A 72 -6.81 0.80 -0.45
CA ALA A 72 -7.53 2.05 -0.63
C ALA A 72 -8.85 1.76 -1.35
N LEU A 73 -9.96 2.19 -0.79
CA LEU A 73 -11.26 2.05 -1.43
C LEU A 73 -12.21 3.18 -1.03
N THR A 74 -13.32 3.27 -1.74
CA THR A 74 -14.39 4.22 -1.43
C THR A 74 -15.53 3.47 -0.75
N TRP A 75 -15.91 3.93 0.44
CA TRP A 75 -17.02 3.40 1.21
C TRP A 75 -18.36 3.98 0.73
N PRO A 76 -19.44 3.20 0.72
CA PRO A 76 -20.76 3.67 0.29
C PRO A 76 -21.45 4.63 1.29
N ASP A 77 -20.97 4.68 2.53
CA ASP A 77 -21.57 5.44 3.63
C ASP A 77 -20.49 6.05 4.54
N GLY A 78 -20.85 7.10 5.28
CA GLY A 78 -19.97 7.78 6.24
C GLY A 78 -19.54 6.94 7.46
N CYS A 79 -20.16 5.78 7.67
CA CYS A 79 -19.68 4.79 8.65
C CYS A 79 -18.68 3.79 8.06
N LEU A 80 -18.15 4.07 6.87
CA LEU A 80 -17.11 3.25 6.25
C LEU A 80 -17.57 1.80 6.04
N GLY A 81 -18.86 1.59 5.76
CA GLY A 81 -19.48 0.27 5.63
C GLY A 81 -19.60 -0.54 6.94
N VAL A 82 -19.23 0.03 8.09
CA VAL A 82 -19.35 -0.61 9.40
C VAL A 82 -20.70 -0.27 10.03
N LYS A 83 -21.56 -1.27 10.22
CA LYS A 83 -22.83 -1.08 10.92
C LYS A 83 -22.60 -1.07 12.42
N GLN A 84 -22.75 0.10 13.04
CA GLN A 84 -22.72 0.23 14.49
C GLN A 84 -24.14 0.28 15.06
N PRO A 85 -24.43 -0.46 16.15
CA PRO A 85 -25.75 -0.43 16.76
C PRO A 85 -26.05 0.96 17.31
N GLY A 86 -27.21 1.51 16.94
CA GLY A 86 -27.66 2.84 17.39
C GLY A 86 -27.09 4.02 16.61
N ILE A 87 -26.26 3.80 15.59
CA ILE A 87 -25.76 4.85 14.70
C ILE A 87 -26.45 4.75 13.34
N GLN A 88 -27.02 5.87 12.88
CA GLN A 88 -27.48 6.02 11.51
C GLN A 88 -26.35 6.62 10.67
N CYS A 89 -25.90 5.85 9.68
CA CYS A 89 -24.83 6.26 8.78
C CYS A 89 -25.40 7.17 7.70
N THR A 90 -24.72 8.28 7.43
CA THR A 90 -25.07 9.14 6.30
C THR A 90 -24.66 8.46 5.01
N PRO A 91 -25.56 8.29 4.02
CA PRO A 91 -25.20 7.76 2.72
C PRO A 91 -24.26 8.73 2.00
N GLY A 92 -23.21 8.21 1.36
CA GLY A 92 -22.24 9.03 0.65
C GLY A 92 -20.90 8.35 0.44
N GLU A 93 -20.35 8.49 -0.77
CA GLU A 93 -19.05 7.97 -1.16
C GLU A 93 -17.93 8.59 -0.32
N THR A 94 -17.37 7.81 0.59
CA THR A 94 -16.31 8.27 1.50
C THR A 94 -15.01 7.56 1.15
N PRO A 95 -14.00 8.25 0.58
CA PRO A 95 -12.71 7.64 0.31
C PRO A 95 -12.03 7.24 1.63
N GLY A 96 -11.36 6.10 1.62
CA GLY A 96 -10.75 5.55 2.82
C GLY A 96 -9.88 4.33 2.57
N PHE A 97 -9.57 3.61 3.65
CA PHE A 97 -8.74 2.42 3.61
C PHE A 97 -9.40 1.26 4.37
N ARG A 98 -9.26 0.05 3.84
CA ARG A 98 -9.47 -1.21 4.56
C ARG A 98 -8.10 -1.73 4.98
N ILE A 99 -7.94 -1.95 6.27
CA ILE A 99 -6.71 -2.42 6.88
C ILE A 99 -7.02 -3.75 7.56
N ILE A 100 -6.28 -4.78 7.19
CA ILE A 100 -6.36 -6.09 7.85
C ILE A 100 -5.14 -6.20 8.77
N LEU A 101 -5.40 -6.33 10.06
CA LEU A 101 -4.40 -6.53 11.09
C LEU A 101 -4.47 -7.99 11.58
N GLU A 102 -3.34 -8.53 12.02
CA GLU A 102 -3.26 -9.83 12.65
C GLU A 102 -2.57 -9.70 14.00
N ALA A 103 -3.21 -10.23 15.04
CA ALA A 103 -2.67 -10.26 16.39
C ALA A 103 -3.02 -11.59 17.04
N GLY A 104 -2.03 -12.28 17.61
CA GLY A 104 -2.25 -13.57 18.27
C GLY A 104 -2.85 -14.65 17.36
N GLY A 105 -2.59 -14.60 16.05
CA GLY A 105 -3.15 -15.53 15.06
C GLY A 105 -4.62 -15.28 14.69
N GLN A 106 -5.20 -14.17 15.15
CA GLN A 106 -6.54 -13.71 14.75
C GLN A 106 -6.43 -12.51 13.83
N ARG A 107 -7.28 -12.44 12.81
CA ARG A 107 -7.36 -11.30 11.89
C ARG A 107 -8.47 -10.35 12.28
N TYR A 108 -8.17 -9.08 12.22
CA TYR A 108 -9.06 -7.98 12.54
C TYR A 108 -9.11 -7.03 11.35
N GLU A 109 -10.32 -6.80 10.84
CA GLU A 109 -10.55 -5.85 9.77
C GLU A 109 -10.92 -4.49 10.36
N TYR A 110 -10.24 -3.45 9.88
CA TYR A 110 -10.43 -2.07 10.26
C TYR A 110 -10.72 -1.23 9.02
N HIS A 111 -11.76 -0.42 9.09
CA HIS A 111 -12.11 0.53 8.06
C HIS A 111 -11.81 1.93 8.55
N THR A 112 -11.18 2.73 7.70
CA THR A 112 -10.81 4.10 8.03
C THR A 112 -11.11 5.03 6.87
N ASP A 113 -11.30 6.31 7.16
CA ASP A 113 -11.44 7.35 6.15
C ASP A 113 -10.06 7.77 5.59
N SER A 114 -10.06 8.55 4.51
CA SER A 114 -8.84 8.98 3.85
C SER A 114 -7.86 9.75 4.75
N THR A 115 -8.34 10.38 5.81
CA THR A 115 -7.53 11.16 6.76
C THR A 115 -7.02 10.34 7.95
N GLY A 116 -7.56 9.13 8.17
CA GLY A 116 -7.22 8.32 9.34
C GLY A 116 -7.83 8.81 10.66
N LEU A 117 -8.75 9.77 10.63
CA LEU A 117 -9.39 10.33 11.83
C LEU A 117 -10.48 9.41 12.38
N LEU A 118 -11.25 8.80 11.48
CA LEU A 118 -12.24 7.80 11.81
C LEU A 118 -11.66 6.42 11.52
N VAL A 119 -11.59 5.59 12.55
CA VAL A 119 -11.18 4.19 12.46
C VAL A 119 -12.26 3.33 13.12
N LEU A 120 -12.81 2.39 12.37
CA LEU A 120 -13.91 1.53 12.80
C LEU A 120 -13.49 0.07 12.64
N GLN A 121 -13.52 -0.67 13.74
CA GLN A 121 -13.31 -2.12 13.69
C GLN A 121 -14.56 -2.81 13.14
N VAL A 122 -14.37 -3.64 12.12
CA VAL A 122 -15.41 -4.57 11.67
C VAL A 122 -15.51 -5.68 12.68
N ARG A 123 -16.61 -5.71 13.45
CA ARG A 123 -16.91 -6.85 14.31
C ARG A 123 -17.49 -7.94 13.43
N SER A 124 -16.69 -8.98 13.18
CA SER A 124 -17.22 -10.25 12.66
C SER A 124 -18.24 -10.75 13.67
N SER A 125 -19.50 -10.78 13.26
CA SER A 125 -20.62 -11.17 14.11
C SER A 125 -20.75 -12.67 14.26
#